data_AF-A0A1Q2MG16-F1
#
_entry.id   AF-A0A1Q2MG16-F1
#
_cell.length_a   1.000
_cell.length_b   1.000
_cell.length_c   1.000
_cell.angle_alpha   90.00
_cell.angle_beta   90.00
_cell.angle_gamma   90.00
#
_symmetry.space_group_name_H-M   'P 1'
#
loop_
_entity.id
_entity.type
_entity.pdbx_description
1 polymer ?
#
loop_
_entity_poly.entity_id
_entity_poly.type
_entity_poly.pdbx_seq_one_letter_code
_entity_poly.pdbx_strand_id
1 'polypeptide(L)'
;MPYVIDGHNLLFAVRGCSDQYLGLNAEFLVQFLHEYMRRSRDRAELFFDGTGPFDKSFFNRFHNLNVHFSGEYQEADDLIEYLVEDHSAPSGLVVVSSDRRVKRAAKRKRAKTIDALEFWEQVVSVIDRPEKPNPEPGAKRTGGLSKGETDEWMDIFGIK
;
A
#
# COMPACT_ATOMS: atom_id res chain seq x y z
N MET A 1 -1.46 -11.93 -6.05
CA MET A 1 -0.49 -12.35 -5.01
C MET A 1 -0.76 -11.59 -3.73
N PRO A 2 -0.62 -12.22 -2.55
CA PRO A 2 -0.67 -11.50 -1.28
C PRO A 2 0.59 -10.64 -1.09
N TYR A 3 0.38 -9.37 -0.76
CA TYR A 3 1.43 -8.41 -0.41
C TYR A 3 1.54 -8.27 1.10
N VAL A 4 2.76 -8.07 1.59
CA VAL A 4 3.08 -7.70 2.97
C VAL A 4 3.89 -6.42 2.88
N ILE A 5 3.33 -5.32 3.39
CA ILE A 5 3.85 -3.97 3.14
C ILE A 5 4.26 -3.33 4.45
N ASP A 6 5.49 -2.86 4.50
CA ASP A 6 6.00 -1.96 5.54
C ASP A 6 5.54 -0.54 5.24
N GLY A 7 4.49 -0.11 5.94
CA GLY A 7 3.82 1.17 5.73
C GLY A 7 4.63 2.36 6.21
N HIS A 8 5.42 2.21 7.27
CA HIS A 8 6.28 3.30 7.74
C HIS A 8 7.40 3.53 6.72
N ASN A 9 8.12 2.47 6.32
CA ASN A 9 9.16 2.58 5.31
C ASN A 9 8.65 3.15 3.99
N LEU A 10 7.48 2.68 3.52
CA LEU A 10 6.87 3.18 2.29
C LEU A 10 6.50 4.67 2.40
N LEU A 11 5.85 5.08 3.49
CA LEU A 11 5.45 6.47 3.70
C LEU A 11 6.65 7.41 3.68
N PHE A 12 7.72 7.07 4.40
CA PHE A 12 8.93 7.90 4.46
C PHE A 12 9.70 7.90 3.14
N ALA A 13 9.78 6.76 2.45
CA ALA A 13 10.41 6.68 1.14
C ALA A 13 9.71 7.61 0.14
N VAL A 14 8.38 7.56 0.07
CA VAL A 14 7.58 8.36 -0.88
C VAL A 14 7.67 9.85 -0.56
N ARG A 15 7.56 10.23 0.73
CA ARG A 15 7.76 11.62 1.16
C ARG A 15 9.13 12.17 0.80
N GLY A 16 10.16 11.32 0.82
CA GLY A 16 11.53 11.70 0.50
C GLY A 16 11.84 11.76 -1.00
N CYS A 17 10.95 11.28 -1.88
CA CYS A 17 11.24 11.16 -3.31
C CYS A 17 10.89 12.42 -4.12
N SER A 18 9.93 13.23 -3.66
CA SER A 18 9.49 14.45 -4.34
C SER A 18 8.70 15.34 -3.37
N ASP A 19 8.86 16.67 -3.51
CA ASP A 19 8.11 17.67 -2.75
C ASP A 19 6.59 17.49 -2.89
N GLN A 20 6.14 16.97 -4.05
CA GLN A 20 4.73 16.69 -4.29
C GLN A 20 4.13 15.71 -3.28
N TYR A 21 4.92 14.83 -2.66
CA TYR A 21 4.42 13.86 -1.69
C TYR A 21 4.71 14.22 -0.24
N LEU A 22 5.26 15.41 0.03
CA LEU A 22 5.63 15.81 1.39
C LEU A 22 4.44 15.79 2.37
N GLY A 23 3.25 16.12 1.86
CA GLY A 23 1.98 16.08 2.60
C GLY A 23 1.33 14.70 2.73
N LEU A 24 1.84 13.66 2.07
CA LEU A 24 1.27 12.31 2.10
C LEU A 24 1.23 11.81 3.54
N ASN A 25 0.12 11.24 4.02
CA ASN A 25 0.00 10.66 5.36
C ASN A 25 -0.45 9.20 5.28
N ALA A 26 -0.58 8.53 6.43
CA ALA A 26 -0.98 7.13 6.47
C ALA A 26 -2.36 6.87 5.85
N GLU A 27 -3.34 7.76 6.04
CA GLU A 27 -4.68 7.61 5.46
C GLU A 27 -4.65 7.73 3.93
N PHE A 28 -3.92 8.69 3.40
CA PHE A 28 -3.76 8.86 1.95
C PHE A 28 -2.98 7.70 1.33
N LEU A 29 -1.90 7.25 1.98
CA LEU A 29 -1.17 6.07 1.52
C LEU A 29 -2.10 4.84 1.45
N VAL A 30 -2.92 4.62 2.47
CA VAL A 30 -3.90 3.52 2.50
C VAL A 30 -4.90 3.62 1.35
N GLN A 31 -5.34 4.81 0.97
CA GLN A 31 -6.25 4.99 -0.17
C GLN A 31 -5.59 4.65 -1.51
N PHE A 32 -4.36 5.12 -1.76
CA PHE A 32 -3.60 4.76 -2.96
C PHE A 32 -3.39 3.25 -3.03
N LEU A 33 -3.01 2.61 -1.92
CA LEU A 33 -2.82 1.16 -1.87
C LEU A 33 -4.13 0.41 -2.07
N HIS A 34 -5.24 0.85 -1.47
CA HIS A 34 -6.54 0.25 -1.67
C HIS A 34 -6.94 0.23 -3.15
N GLU A 35 -6.77 1.36 -3.84
CA GLU A 35 -7.11 1.51 -5.25
C GLU A 35 -6.20 0.65 -6.13
N TYR A 36 -4.90 0.63 -5.86
CA TYR A 36 -3.98 -0.28 -6.52
C TYR A 36 -4.40 -1.75 -6.36
N MET A 37 -4.71 -2.19 -5.14
CA MET A 37 -5.14 -3.57 -4.85
C MET A 37 -6.47 -3.89 -5.54
N ARG A 38 -7.37 -2.90 -5.69
CA ARG A 38 -8.64 -3.06 -6.41
C ARG A 38 -8.39 -3.31 -7.90
N ARG A 39 -7.50 -2.53 -8.52
CA ARG A 39 -7.16 -2.63 -9.95
C ARG A 39 -6.35 -3.88 -10.29
N SER A 40 -5.40 -4.26 -9.44
CA SER A 40 -4.58 -5.47 -9.62
C SER A 40 -5.32 -6.75 -9.22
N ARG A 41 -6.45 -6.64 -8.51
CA ARG A 41 -7.19 -7.75 -7.89
C ARG A 41 -6.34 -8.55 -6.90
N ASP A 42 -5.42 -7.87 -6.25
CA ASP A 42 -4.56 -8.43 -5.23
C ASP A 42 -5.07 -8.07 -3.82
N ARG A 43 -4.37 -8.58 -2.80
CA ARG A 43 -4.64 -8.28 -1.39
C ARG A 43 -3.35 -7.92 -0.68
N ALA A 44 -3.46 -7.10 0.35
CA ALA A 44 -2.31 -6.68 1.14
C ALA A 44 -2.57 -6.68 2.64
N GLU A 45 -1.52 -7.03 3.39
CA GLU A 45 -1.36 -6.79 4.82
C GLU A 45 -0.36 -5.64 4.98
N LEU A 46 -0.81 -4.49 5.49
CA LEU A 46 -0.02 -3.27 5.66
C LEU A 46 0.27 -3.03 7.14
N PHE A 47 1.53 -2.80 7.49
CA PHE A 47 1.97 -2.65 8.88
C PHE A 47 2.52 -1.24 9.12
N PHE A 48 2.07 -0.59 10.19
CA PHE A 48 2.62 0.67 10.66
C PHE A 48 3.15 0.52 12.09
N ASP A 49 4.23 1.23 12.40
CA ASP A 49 4.73 1.34 13.77
C ASP A 49 3.77 2.12 14.68
N GLY A 50 3.76 1.73 15.95
CA GLY A 50 3.05 2.42 17.01
C GLY A 50 1.59 1.99 17.14
N THR A 51 0.82 2.70 17.97
CA THR A 51 -0.57 2.35 18.28
C THR A 51 -1.58 2.73 17.19
N GLY A 52 -1.16 3.58 16.25
CA GLY A 52 -2.05 4.24 15.30
C GLY A 52 -2.98 5.28 15.96
N PRO A 53 -3.91 5.85 15.19
CA PRO A 53 -4.91 6.77 15.72
C PRO A 53 -5.91 6.05 16.64
N PHE A 54 -6.54 6.83 17.54
CA PHE A 54 -7.54 6.31 18.47
C PHE A 54 -8.73 5.69 17.75
N ASP A 55 -9.24 6.36 16.71
CA ASP A 55 -10.25 5.80 15.83
C ASP A 55 -9.59 5.10 14.64
N LYS A 56 -9.78 3.78 14.57
CA LYS A 56 -9.28 2.92 13.48
C LYS A 56 -10.36 2.58 12.46
N SER A 57 -11.57 3.14 12.61
CA SER A 57 -12.69 2.91 11.69
C SER A 57 -12.30 3.18 10.25
N PHE A 58 -11.47 4.20 10.00
CA PHE A 58 -10.95 4.52 8.67
C PHE A 58 -10.28 3.31 8.00
N PHE A 59 -9.36 2.68 8.72
CA PHE A 59 -8.46 1.64 8.23
C PHE A 59 -9.14 0.28 8.08
N ASN A 60 -10.22 0.04 8.83
CA ASN A 60 -10.96 -1.22 8.82
C ASN A 60 -12.02 -1.31 7.70
N ARG A 61 -12.13 -0.29 6.83
CA ARG A 61 -13.16 -0.22 5.77
C ARG A 61 -12.79 -0.97 4.49
N PHE A 62 -11.54 -1.37 4.33
CA PHE A 62 -11.03 -1.93 3.09
C PHE A 62 -10.95 -3.47 3.16
N HIS A 63 -11.65 -4.16 2.25
CA HIS A 63 -11.74 -5.63 2.27
C HIS A 63 -10.52 -6.34 1.67
N ASN A 64 -9.76 -5.64 0.82
CA ASN A 64 -8.58 -6.13 0.11
C ASN A 64 -7.27 -5.55 0.67
N LEU A 65 -7.35 -4.72 1.70
CA LEU A 65 -6.21 -4.10 2.36
C LEU A 65 -6.46 -4.11 3.87
N ASN A 66 -5.77 -4.99 4.58
CA ASN A 66 -5.80 -5.06 6.03
C ASN A 66 -4.67 -4.19 6.59
N VAL A 67 -4.98 -3.33 7.56
CA VAL A 67 -4.00 -2.42 8.16
C VAL A 67 -3.77 -2.78 9.62
N HIS A 68 -2.52 -2.95 9.99
CA HIS A 68 -2.05 -3.33 11.31
C HIS A 68 -1.19 -2.23 11.91
N PHE A 69 -1.30 -2.07 13.22
CA PHE A 69 -0.49 -1.15 14.01
C PHE A 69 0.26 -1.98 15.05
N SER A 70 1.58 -1.85 15.13
CA SER A 70 2.42 -2.71 15.96
C SER A 70 2.22 -2.55 17.47
N GLY A 71 1.63 -1.43 17.90
CA GLY A 71 1.45 -1.10 19.30
C GLY A 71 2.68 -0.43 19.92
N GLU A 72 2.74 -0.37 21.24
CA GLU A 72 3.79 0.34 21.98
C GLU A 72 5.06 -0.51 22.19
N TYR A 73 4.93 -1.83 22.16
CA TYR A 73 5.97 -2.76 22.61
C TYR A 73 6.61 -3.59 21.49
N GLN A 74 6.19 -3.39 20.24
CA GLN A 74 6.68 -4.13 19.07
C GLN A 74 6.88 -3.18 17.90
N GLU A 75 7.83 -3.52 17.03
CA GLU A 75 8.05 -2.83 15.76
C GLU A 75 7.27 -3.53 14.64
N ALA A 76 6.87 -2.77 13.61
CA ALA A 76 6.23 -3.32 12.42
C ALA A 76 7.15 -4.37 11.75
N ASP A 77 8.46 -4.14 11.76
CA ASP A 77 9.46 -5.09 11.26
C ASP A 77 9.35 -6.45 11.94
N ASP A 78 9.18 -6.49 13.27
CA ASP A 78 9.02 -7.75 14.02
C ASP A 78 7.76 -8.50 13.59
N LEU A 79 6.66 -7.78 13.37
CA LEU A 79 5.39 -8.37 12.92
C LEU A 79 5.48 -8.91 11.49
N ILE A 80 6.15 -8.18 10.60
CA ILE A 80 6.38 -8.62 9.22
C ILE A 80 7.26 -9.87 9.21
N GLU A 81 8.34 -9.87 9.98
CA GLU A 81 9.23 -11.03 10.11
C GLU A 81 8.44 -12.25 10.61
N TYR A 82 7.68 -12.10 11.69
CA TYR A 82 6.82 -13.17 12.22
C TYR A 82 5.82 -13.69 11.19
N LEU A 83 5.10 -12.80 10.51
CA LEU A 83 4.10 -13.19 9.50
C LEU A 83 4.74 -13.98 8.36
N VAL A 84 5.89 -13.52 7.85
CA VAL A 84 6.59 -14.21 6.76
C VAL A 84 7.18 -15.55 7.21
N GLU A 85 7.59 -15.66 8.47
CA GLU A 85 8.13 -16.89 9.03
C GLU A 85 7.08 -17.99 9.22
N ASP A 86 5.89 -17.60 9.69
CA ASP A 86 4.75 -18.46 10.00
C ASP A 86 3.88 -18.80 8.77
N HIS A 87 3.98 -18.00 7.70
CA HIS A 87 3.17 -18.21 6.49
C HIS A 87 3.42 -19.58 5.86
N SER A 88 2.35 -20.30 5.52
CA SER A 88 2.43 -21.67 4.97
C SER A 88 3.05 -21.75 3.57
N ALA A 89 2.94 -20.68 2.78
CA ALA A 89 3.52 -20.58 1.44
C ALA A 89 4.25 -19.24 1.19
N PRO A 90 5.40 -18.98 1.84
CA PRO A 90 6.07 -17.67 1.78
C PRO A 90 6.57 -17.31 0.37
N SER A 91 6.88 -18.29 -0.47
CA SER A 91 7.29 -18.04 -1.86
C SER A 91 6.21 -17.42 -2.74
N GLY A 92 4.95 -17.44 -2.29
CA GLY A 92 3.84 -16.74 -2.93
C GLY A 92 3.65 -15.29 -2.46
N LEU A 93 4.38 -14.86 -1.43
CA LEU A 93 4.30 -13.51 -0.88
C LEU A 93 5.20 -12.53 -1.64
N VAL A 94 4.74 -11.29 -1.69
CA VAL A 94 5.55 -10.13 -2.09
C VAL A 94 5.70 -9.22 -0.88
N VAL A 95 6.93 -9.10 -0.38
CA VAL A 95 7.27 -8.21 0.74
C VAL A 95 7.78 -6.89 0.19
N VAL A 96 7.14 -5.79 0.59
CA VAL A 96 7.51 -4.43 0.18
C VAL A 96 8.17 -3.74 1.36
N SER A 97 9.48 -3.54 1.27
CA SER A 97 10.26 -2.70 2.20
C SER A 97 11.65 -2.45 1.62
N SER A 98 12.18 -1.25 1.83
CA SER A 98 13.59 -0.92 1.55
C SER A 98 14.51 -1.35 2.69
N ASP A 99 13.97 -1.70 3.86
CA ASP A 99 14.75 -2.13 5.02
C ASP A 99 15.51 -3.45 4.75
N ARG A 100 16.77 -3.51 5.18
CA ARG A 100 17.66 -4.66 4.90
C ARG A 100 17.34 -5.87 5.77
N ARG A 101 16.89 -5.65 7.00
CA ARG A 101 16.48 -6.67 7.96
C ARG A 101 15.22 -7.37 7.44
N VAL A 102 14.16 -6.62 7.12
CA VAL A 102 12.91 -7.16 6.53
C VAL A 102 13.18 -7.93 5.24
N LYS A 103 13.95 -7.36 4.31
CA LYS A 103 14.30 -8.04 3.06
C LYS A 103 15.08 -9.34 3.27
N ARG A 104 15.97 -9.41 4.27
CA ARG A 104 16.72 -10.63 4.58
C ARG A 104 15.80 -11.72 5.11
N ALA A 105 14.88 -11.38 6.01
CA ALA A 105 13.89 -12.33 6.53
C ALA A 105 13.01 -12.91 5.41
N ALA A 106 12.50 -12.05 4.54
CA ALA A 106 11.71 -12.44 3.37
C ALA A 106 12.48 -13.38 2.43
N LYS A 107 13.71 -13.02 2.06
CA LYS A 107 14.54 -13.82 1.14
C LYS A 107 14.90 -15.18 1.72
N ARG A 108 15.14 -15.29 3.03
CA ARG A 108 15.41 -16.56 3.71
C ARG A 108 14.25 -17.55 3.56
N LYS A 109 13.01 -17.05 3.52
CA LYS A 109 11.80 -17.85 3.28
C LYS A 109 11.42 -17.95 1.79
N ARG A 110 12.25 -17.43 0.89
CA ARG A 110 12.06 -17.39 -0.57
C ARG A 110 10.86 -16.52 -1.01
N ALA A 111 10.40 -15.62 -0.17
CA ALA A 111 9.43 -14.60 -0.57
C ALA A 111 10.07 -13.62 -1.56
N LYS A 112 9.25 -13.05 -2.45
CA LYS A 112 9.69 -11.97 -3.33
C LYS A 112 9.82 -10.69 -2.51
N THR A 113 10.79 -9.84 -2.86
CA THR A 113 10.98 -8.53 -2.21
C THR A 113 10.95 -7.43 -3.25
N ILE A 114 10.28 -6.32 -2.98
CA ILE A 114 10.27 -5.11 -3.81
C ILE A 114 10.68 -3.93 -2.91
N ASP A 115 11.53 -3.04 -3.44
CA ASP A 115 11.91 -1.82 -2.72
C ASP A 115 10.74 -0.82 -2.69
N ALA A 116 10.67 0.01 -1.64
CA ALA A 116 9.49 0.85 -1.40
C ALA A 116 9.19 1.84 -2.54
N LEU A 117 10.23 2.50 -3.09
CA LEU A 117 10.05 3.44 -4.21
C LEU A 117 9.67 2.73 -5.51
N GLU A 118 10.29 1.59 -5.79
CA GLU A 118 9.94 0.78 -6.96
C GLU A 118 8.48 0.34 -6.90
N PHE A 119 8.01 -0.08 -5.71
CA PHE A 119 6.62 -0.41 -5.50
C PHE A 119 5.70 0.81 -5.67
N TRP A 120 6.09 1.98 -5.15
CA TRP A 120 5.31 3.20 -5.32
C TRP A 120 5.13 3.61 -6.79
N GLU A 121 6.19 3.49 -7.60
CA GLU A 121 6.10 3.71 -9.05
C GLU A 121 5.10 2.76 -9.73
N GLN A 122 5.05 1.49 -9.30
CA GLN A 122 4.04 0.54 -9.77
C GLN A 122 2.63 0.94 -9.36
N VAL A 123 2.46 1.45 -8.14
CA VAL A 123 1.17 1.95 -7.62
C VAL A 123 0.66 3.09 -8.50
N VAL A 124 1.46 4.13 -8.67
CA VAL A 124 1.12 5.30 -9.49
C VAL A 124 0.86 4.88 -10.95
N SER A 125 1.72 4.04 -11.54
CA SER A 125 1.54 3.58 -12.92
C SER A 125 0.25 2.79 -13.15
N VAL A 126 -0.23 2.04 -12.16
CA VAL A 126 -1.49 1.29 -12.27
C VAL A 126 -2.70 2.20 -12.06
N ILE A 127 -2.60 3.18 -11.18
CA ILE A 127 -3.65 4.16 -10.92
C ILE A 127 -3.80 5.13 -12.08
N ASP A 128 -2.73 5.53 -12.77
CA ASP A 128 -2.82 6.44 -13.92
C ASP A 128 -3.31 5.77 -15.21
N ARG A 129 -3.42 4.44 -15.23
CA ARG A 129 -3.94 3.74 -16.40
C ARG A 129 -5.45 3.96 -16.51
N PRO A 130 -5.96 4.44 -17.66
CA PRO A 130 -7.40 4.59 -17.85
C PRO A 130 -8.08 3.23 -17.69
N GLU A 131 -9.14 3.18 -16.86
CA GLU A 131 -9.96 1.98 -16.76
C GLU A 131 -10.50 1.60 -18.15
N LYS A 132 -10.25 0.37 -18.59
CA LYS A 132 -10.91 -0.15 -19.79
C LYS A 132 -12.42 -0.09 -19.52
N PRO A 133 -13.23 0.55 -20.39
CA PRO A 133 -14.67 0.56 -20.19
C PRO A 133 -15.17 -0.88 -20.16
N ASN A 134 -15.67 -1.30 -19.00
CA ASN A 134 -16.34 -2.59 -18.88
C ASN A 134 -17.60 -2.52 -19.77
N PRO A 135 -17.81 -3.43 -20.74
CA PRO A 135 -19.03 -3.46 -21.51
C PRO A 135 -20.14 -4.10 -20.65
N GLU A 136 -20.65 -3.36 -19.65
CA GLU A 136 -21.91 -3.69 -19.00
C GLU A 136 -22.93 -2.55 -19.18
N PRO A 137 -24.19 -2.86 -19.56
CA PRO A 137 -25.18 -1.85 -19.86
C PRO A 137 -25.91 -1.37 -18.60
N GLY A 138 -25.85 -0.07 -18.34
CA GLY A 138 -26.89 0.63 -17.59
C GLY A 138 -26.75 0.65 -16.07
N ALA A 139 -25.76 1.39 -15.55
CA ALA A 139 -25.89 2.08 -14.26
C ALA A 139 -25.08 3.37 -14.29
N LYS A 140 -25.62 4.42 -13.67
CA LYS A 140 -25.22 5.83 -13.79
C LYS A 140 -23.70 6.00 -13.61
N ARG A 141 -23.06 6.47 -14.69
CA ARG A 141 -21.69 6.99 -14.69
C ARG A 141 -21.70 8.34 -13.99
N THR A 142 -21.23 8.42 -12.75
CA THR A 142 -20.78 9.68 -12.16
C THR A 142 -19.26 9.71 -12.26
N GLY A 143 -18.75 10.58 -13.12
CA GLY A 143 -17.36 11.04 -13.08
C GLY A 143 -16.36 10.25 -13.94
N GLY A 144 -16.54 10.28 -15.27
CA GLY A 144 -15.39 10.10 -16.15
C GLY A 144 -14.70 11.45 -16.32
N LEU A 145 -13.45 11.59 -15.91
CA LEU A 145 -12.59 12.73 -16.22
C LEU A 145 -11.17 12.22 -16.49
N SER A 146 -10.62 12.61 -17.64
CA SER A 146 -9.29 12.21 -18.10
C SER A 146 -8.31 13.37 -17.87
N LYS A 147 -7.78 13.44 -16.65
CA LYS A 147 -6.41 13.85 -16.30
C LYS A 147 -5.86 12.76 -15.38
N GLY A 148 -4.54 12.61 -15.24
CA GLY A 148 -3.95 11.49 -14.49
C GLY A 148 -4.66 11.33 -13.14
N GLU A 149 -5.24 10.16 -12.87
CA GLU A 149 -6.05 9.94 -11.67
C GLU A 149 -5.22 10.21 -10.41
N THR A 150 -3.89 10.02 -10.47
CA THR A 150 -2.99 10.45 -9.39
C THR A 150 -3.03 11.96 -9.16
N ASP A 151 -2.87 12.80 -10.19
CA ASP A 151 -2.89 14.26 -10.04
C ASP A 151 -4.25 14.75 -9.51
N GLU A 152 -5.34 14.16 -10.00
CA GLU A 152 -6.69 14.47 -9.50
C GLU A 152 -6.85 14.05 -8.02
N TRP A 153 -6.27 12.91 -7.62
CA TRP A 153 -6.26 12.51 -6.21
C TRP A 153 -5.39 13.45 -5.37
N MET A 154 -4.23 13.87 -5.85
CA MET A 154 -3.38 14.85 -5.16
C MET A 154 -4.14 16.18 -4.94
N ASP A 155 -4.89 16.63 -5.94
CA ASP A 155 -5.76 17.82 -5.85
C ASP A 155 -6.94 17.61 -4.88
N ILE A 156 -7.65 16.47 -4.96
CA ILE A 156 -8.77 16.12 -4.07
C ILE A 156 -8.32 16.07 -2.60
N PHE A 157 -7.10 15.61 -2.35
CA PHE A 157 -6.55 15.44 -1.02
C PHE A 157 -5.71 16.64 -0.54
N GLY A 158 -5.64 17.72 -1.33
CA GLY A 158 -5.04 19.00 -0.94
C GLY A 158 -3.52 19.00 -0.87
N ILE A 159 -2.86 18.10 -1.61
CA ILE A 159 -1.41 18.01 -1.68
C ILE A 159 -0.95 18.87 -2.86
N LYS A 160 -0.25 19.98 -2.56
CA LYS A 160 0.31 20.92 -3.54
C LYS A 160 1.82 20.84 -3.61
#